data_AF-A0A2H0YX13-F1
#
_entry.id   AF-A0A2H0YX13-F1
#
_cell.length_a   1.000
_cell.length_b   1.000
_cell.length_c   1.000
_cell.angle_alpha   90.00
_cell.angle_beta   90.00
_cell.angle_gamma   90.00
#
_symmetry.space_group_name_H-M   'P 1'
#
loop_
_entity.id
_entity.type
_entity.pdbx_description
1 polymer ?
#
loop_
_entity_poly.entity_id
_entity_poly.type
_entity_poly.pdbx_seq_one_letter_code
_entity_poly.pdbx_strand_id
1 'polypeptide(L)'
;MPNKLGGYRISVEAHIIALIFTLILIFASLFVPVNINNKEELNAVHLDLPFRFIVQNQTSYDPPFPAKVRFYSPWENPPEVNGLNLLLSIAVVFIVLEVGVFTVEKIKKQKMRFF
;
A
#
# COMPACT_ATOMS: atom_id res chain seq x y z
N MET A 1 21.02 -11.52 -39.30
CA MET A 1 19.69 -11.19 -38.76
C MET A 1 19.86 -10.34 -37.51
N PRO A 2 19.58 -9.02 -37.53
CA PRO A 2 19.73 -8.22 -36.33
C PRO A 2 18.56 -8.47 -35.38
N ASN A 3 18.89 -8.89 -34.16
CA ASN A 3 17.97 -9.22 -33.08
C ASN A 3 17.19 -7.95 -32.67
N LYS A 4 15.94 -7.80 -33.14
CA LYS A 4 15.02 -6.69 -32.78
C LYS A 4 14.43 -6.90 -31.38
N LEU A 5 15.26 -7.15 -30.37
CA LEU A 5 14.85 -7.01 -28.97
C LEU A 5 15.09 -5.56 -28.55
N GLY A 6 14.31 -4.65 -29.15
CA GLY A 6 14.20 -3.27 -28.67
C GLY A 6 13.45 -3.28 -27.34
N GLY A 7 14.15 -3.67 -26.28
CA GLY A 7 13.65 -3.83 -24.92
C GLY A 7 12.96 -2.56 -24.44
N TYR A 8 11.89 -2.73 -23.67
CA TYR A 8 11.26 -1.63 -22.95
C TYR A 8 12.28 -1.12 -21.93
N ARG A 9 12.84 0.07 -22.16
CA ARG A 9 13.63 0.77 -21.15
C ARG A 9 12.68 1.69 -20.42
N ILE A 10 12.15 1.22 -19.30
CA ILE A 10 11.46 2.09 -18.33
C ILE A 10 12.53 3.06 -17.80
N SER A 11 12.21 4.35 -17.72
CA SER A 11 13.15 5.34 -17.20
C SER A 11 13.34 5.13 -15.69
N VAL A 12 14.54 5.44 -15.19
CA VAL A 12 14.82 5.42 -13.74
C VAL A 12 13.84 6.30 -12.98
N GLU A 13 13.45 7.44 -13.57
CA GLU A 13 12.43 8.35 -13.04
C GLU A 13 11.10 7.64 -12.78
N ALA A 14 10.64 6.78 -13.69
CA ALA A 14 9.38 6.06 -13.53
C ALA A 14 9.43 5.07 -12.36
N HIS A 15 10.56 4.39 -12.15
CA HIS A 15 10.76 3.51 -10.99
C HIS A 15 10.77 4.30 -9.67
N ILE A 16 11.44 5.46 -9.64
CA ILE A 16 11.45 6.35 -8.47
C ILE A 16 10.03 6.83 -8.16
N ILE A 17 9.28 7.24 -9.18
CA ILE A 17 7.88 7.67 -9.04
C ILE A 17 7.04 6.51 -8.49
N ALA A 18 7.16 5.30 -9.05
CA ALA A 18 6.42 4.13 -8.57
C ALA A 18 6.74 3.80 -7.10
N LEU A 19 8.00 3.93 -6.67
CA LEU A 19 8.40 3.74 -5.29
C LEU A 19 7.78 4.80 -4.36
N ILE A 20 7.83 6.08 -4.74
CA ILE A 20 7.21 7.16 -3.97
C ILE A 20 5.70 6.93 -3.83
N PHE A 21 5.02 6.59 -4.92
CA PHE A 21 3.59 6.26 -4.90
C PHE A 21 3.30 5.03 -4.03
N THR A 22 4.15 4.01 -4.05
CA THR A 22 4.02 2.84 -3.17
C THR A 22 4.00 3.25 -1.70
N LEU A 23 4.98 4.05 -1.28
CA LEU A 23 5.06 4.51 0.11
C LEU A 23 3.83 5.35 0.46
N ILE A 24 3.42 6.29 -0.40
CA ILE A 24 2.23 7.11 -0.20
C ILE A 24 0.98 6.22 -0.01
N LEU A 25 0.78 5.22 -0.87
CA LEU A 25 -0.38 4.33 -0.78
C LEU A 25 -0.40 3.50 0.50
N ILE A 26 0.76 3.00 0.94
CA ILE A 26 0.88 2.24 2.19
C ILE A 26 0.54 3.13 3.39
N PHE A 27 1.11 4.33 3.47
CA PHE A 27 0.80 5.25 4.58
C PHE A 27 -0.64 5.77 4.52
N ALA A 28 -1.17 6.00 3.32
CA ALA A 28 -2.57 6.39 3.14
C ALA A 28 -3.53 5.27 3.60
N SER A 29 -3.14 4.00 3.45
CA SER A 29 -3.98 2.86 3.86
C SER A 29 -4.29 2.87 5.36
N LEU A 30 -3.42 3.43 6.20
CA LEU A 30 -3.60 3.54 7.65
C LEU A 30 -4.83 4.37 8.05
N PHE A 31 -5.28 5.25 7.16
CA PHE A 31 -6.43 6.11 7.39
C PHE A 31 -7.74 5.50 6.90
N VAL A 32 -7.70 4.29 6.33
CA VAL A 32 -8.89 3.54 5.95
C VAL A 32 -9.59 3.03 7.22
N PRO A 33 -10.86 3.38 7.46
CA PRO A 33 -11.56 2.93 8.65
C PRO A 33 -11.78 1.42 8.64
N VAL A 34 -11.62 0.80 9.81
CA VAL A 34 -11.97 -0.60 10.06
C VAL A 34 -13.19 -0.68 10.98
N ASN A 35 -14.07 -1.65 10.69
CA ASN A 35 -15.25 -1.88 11.51
C ASN A 35 -14.87 -2.76 12.71
N ILE A 36 -15.30 -2.34 13.89
CA ILE A 36 -15.13 -3.04 15.16
C ILE A 36 -16.51 -3.29 15.75
N ASN A 37 -16.79 -4.54 16.10
CA ASN A 37 -18.13 -4.97 16.52
C ASN A 37 -18.25 -5.11 18.05
N ASN A 38 -17.13 -5.24 18.75
CA ASN A 38 -17.09 -5.47 20.19
C ASN A 38 -15.82 -4.86 20.81
N LYS A 39 -15.76 -4.87 22.14
CA LYS A 39 -14.67 -4.29 22.91
C LYS A 39 -13.39 -5.12 22.83
N GLU A 40 -13.48 -6.43 22.68
CA GLU A 40 -12.32 -7.30 22.58
C GLU A 40 -11.48 -6.99 21.33
N GLU A 41 -12.14 -6.65 20.22
CA GLU A 41 -11.52 -6.25 18.95
C GLU A 41 -10.71 -4.94 19.06
N LEU A 42 -10.97 -4.08 20.07
CA LEU A 42 -10.18 -2.87 20.30
C LEU A 42 -8.79 -3.15 20.87
N ASN A 43 -8.53 -4.33 21.43
CA ASN A 43 -7.22 -4.67 21.96
C ASN A 43 -6.16 -4.84 20.85
N ALA A 44 -6.59 -5.21 19.65
CA ALA A 44 -5.71 -5.46 18.51
C ALA A 44 -6.37 -4.96 17.21
N VAL A 45 -6.40 -3.64 17.04
CA VAL A 45 -6.96 -3.02 15.84
C VAL A 45 -5.91 -3.07 14.72
N HIS A 46 -6.21 -3.85 13.69
CA HIS A 46 -5.40 -3.94 12.47
C HIS A 46 -5.85 -2.88 11.47
N LEU A 47 -4.96 -1.97 11.08
CA LEU A 47 -5.35 -0.69 10.46
C LEU A 47 -4.89 -0.51 9.02
N ASP A 48 -4.26 -1.52 8.45
CA ASP A 48 -3.46 -1.36 7.25
C ASP A 48 -3.72 -2.44 6.20
N LEU A 49 -3.31 -2.15 4.97
CA LEU A 49 -3.52 -2.96 3.78
C LEU A 49 -2.23 -3.01 2.94
N PRO A 50 -2.03 -4.03 2.09
CA PRO A 50 -2.84 -5.25 1.95
C PRO A 50 -2.59 -6.31 3.04
N PHE A 51 -1.42 -6.29 3.69
CA PHE A 51 -1.09 -7.19 4.79
C PHE A 51 -0.94 -6.42 6.08
N ARG A 52 -1.72 -6.81 7.09
CA ARG A 52 -1.76 -6.21 8.42
C ARG A 52 -0.37 -6.16 9.08
N PHE A 53 0.29 -5.02 9.03
CA PHE A 53 1.61 -4.72 9.56
C PHE A 53 1.57 -3.72 10.71
N ILE A 54 0.45 -3.04 10.97
CA ILE A 54 0.26 -2.18 12.15
C ILE A 54 -0.89 -2.71 13.00
N VAL A 55 -0.62 -2.84 14.29
CA VAL A 55 -1.61 -3.15 15.32
C VAL A 55 -1.60 -2.04 16.36
N GLN A 56 -2.76 -1.50 16.69
CA GLN A 56 -2.91 -0.56 17.81
C GLN A 56 -3.87 -1.14 18.84
N ASN A 57 -3.49 -1.06 20.10
CA ASN A 57 -4.44 -1.20 21.20
C ASN A 57 -5.19 0.12 21.37
N GLN A 58 -6.51 0.08 21.23
CA GLN A 58 -7.42 1.23 21.30
C GLN A 58 -8.49 1.07 22.40
N THR A 59 -8.28 0.17 23.36
CA THR A 59 -9.28 -0.13 24.41
C THR A 59 -9.58 1.05 25.34
N SER A 60 -8.75 2.09 25.31
CA SER A 60 -8.94 3.36 26.03
C SER A 60 -10.13 4.16 25.49
N TYR A 61 -10.47 4.00 24.21
CA TYR A 61 -11.67 4.54 23.61
C TYR A 61 -12.79 3.51 23.81
N ASP A 62 -13.85 3.85 24.54
CA ASP A 62 -15.02 2.98 24.78
C ASP A 62 -16.23 3.44 23.94
N PRO A 63 -16.19 3.33 22.59
CA PRO A 63 -17.26 3.79 21.73
C PRO A 63 -18.48 2.86 21.80
N PRO A 64 -19.68 3.36 21.44
CA PRO A 64 -20.82 2.49 21.19
C PRO A 64 -20.55 1.61 19.95
N PHE A 65 -20.80 0.31 20.06
CA PHE A 65 -20.58 -0.65 18.97
C PHE A 65 -21.85 -0.86 18.11
N PRO A 66 -21.72 -1.13 16.80
CA PRO A 66 -20.46 -1.21 16.03
C PRO A 66 -19.85 0.17 15.77
N ALA A 67 -18.52 0.24 15.80
CA ALA A 67 -17.76 1.47 15.60
C ALA A 67 -16.82 1.38 14.40
N LYS A 68 -16.58 2.51 13.73
CA LYS A 68 -15.53 2.64 12.72
C LYS A 68 -14.34 3.33 13.35
N VAL A 69 -13.24 2.60 13.49
CA VAL A 69 -12.00 3.13 14.06
C VAL A 69 -10.96 3.31 12.97
N ARG A 70 -9.96 4.15 13.22
CA ARG A 70 -8.85 4.45 12.31
C ARG A 70 -7.54 4.44 13.08
N PHE A 71 -6.43 4.66 12.38
CA PHE A 71 -5.16 4.93 13.02
C PHE A 71 -5.23 6.16 13.91
N TYR A 72 -4.92 5.96 15.19
CA TYR A 72 -4.80 7.02 16.18
C TYR A 72 -3.36 7.45 16.35
N SER A 73 -3.18 8.58 17.04
CA SER A 73 -1.87 9.11 17.41
C SER A 73 -0.99 8.01 18.03
N PRO A 74 0.24 7.78 17.51
CA PRO A 74 1.19 6.83 18.10
C PRO A 74 1.56 7.15 19.55
N TRP A 75 1.36 8.39 19.97
CA TRP A 75 1.65 8.85 21.33
C TRP A 75 0.58 8.44 22.33
N GLU A 76 -0.67 8.31 21.87
CA GLU A 76 -1.80 7.88 22.70
C GLU A 76 -1.94 6.36 22.67
N ASN A 77 -1.72 5.77 21.49
CA ASN A 77 -1.86 4.33 21.25
C ASN A 77 -0.63 3.86 20.44
N PRO A 78 0.48 3.48 21.10
CA PRO A 78 1.69 3.04 20.42
C PRO A 78 1.41 1.86 19.49
N PRO A 79 1.76 1.96 18.19
CA PRO A 79 1.55 0.89 17.24
C PRO A 79 2.64 -0.17 17.38
N GLU A 80 2.24 -1.44 17.32
CA GLU A 80 3.14 -2.56 17.08
C GLU A 80 3.30 -2.77 15.57
N VAL A 81 4.55 -2.87 15.11
CA VAL A 81 4.86 -2.99 13.68
C VAL A 81 5.40 -4.37 13.37
N ASN A 82 4.71 -5.09 12.50
CA ASN A 82 5.22 -6.33 11.90
C ASN A 82 6.05 -6.00 10.65
N GLY A 83 7.37 -5.97 10.81
CA GLY A 83 8.30 -5.61 9.73
C GLY A 83 8.22 -6.53 8.50
N LEU A 84 7.91 -7.82 8.69
CA LEU A 84 7.78 -8.76 7.56
C LEU A 84 6.55 -8.41 6.71
N ASN A 85 5.40 -8.19 7.34
CA ASN A 85 4.18 -7.80 6.64
C ASN A 85 4.32 -6.43 5.97
N LEU A 86 5.05 -5.49 6.58
CA LEU A 86 5.37 -4.21 5.96
C LEU A 86 6.17 -4.39 4.66
N LEU A 87 7.24 -5.20 4.70
CA LEU A 87 8.05 -5.49 3.52
C LEU A 87 7.25 -6.17 2.40
N LEU A 88 6.37 -7.13 2.76
CA LEU A 88 5.48 -7.78 1.80
C LEU A 88 4.48 -6.81 1.19
N SER A 89 3.89 -5.92 2.00
CA SER A 89 2.99 -4.86 1.52
C SER A 89 3.70 -3.92 0.53
N ILE A 90 4.93 -3.49 0.84
CA ILE A 90 5.76 -2.69 -0.07
C ILE A 90 6.01 -3.44 -1.38
N ALA A 91 6.48 -4.68 -1.29
CA ALA A 91 6.81 -5.47 -2.47
C ALA A 91 5.59 -5.67 -3.39
N VAL A 92 4.43 -6.03 -2.84
CA VAL A 92 3.22 -6.28 -3.63
C VAL A 92 2.72 -5.01 -4.30
N VAL A 93 2.59 -3.91 -3.57
CA VAL A 93 2.10 -2.64 -4.14
C VAL A 93 3.08 -2.12 -5.20
N PHE A 94 4.38 -2.21 -4.95
CA PHE A 94 5.41 -1.80 -5.90
C PHE A 94 5.34 -2.61 -7.19
N ILE A 95 5.27 -3.95 -7.10
CA ILE A 95 5.16 -4.84 -8.26
C ILE A 95 3.91 -4.51 -9.09
N VAL A 96 2.77 -4.28 -8.45
CA VAL A 96 1.52 -3.92 -9.15
C VAL A 96 1.69 -2.62 -9.93
N LEU A 97 2.32 -1.60 -9.34
CA LEU A 97 2.59 -0.34 -10.02
C LEU A 97 3.56 -0.51 -11.19
N GLU A 98 4.62 -1.29 -11.02
CA GLU A 98 5.59 -1.60 -12.09
C GLU A 98 4.94 -2.31 -13.29
N VAL A 99 4.05 -3.27 -13.04
CA VAL A 99 3.27 -3.91 -14.12
C VAL A 99 2.38 -2.88 -14.84
N GLY A 100 1.78 -1.95 -14.09
CA GLY A 100 1.01 -0.84 -14.64
C GLY A 100 1.85 0.07 -15.54
N VAL A 101 3.01 0.53 -15.05
CA VAL A 101 3.97 1.36 -15.80
C VAL A 101 4.40 0.65 -17.09
N PHE A 102 4.79 -0.61 -16.99
CA PHE A 102 5.18 -1.42 -18.14
C PHE A 102 4.05 -1.52 -19.19
N THR A 103 2.81 -1.72 -18.75
CA THR A 103 1.65 -1.81 -19.62
C THR A 103 1.38 -0.50 -20.34
N VAL A 104 1.48 0.64 -19.64
CA VAL A 104 1.32 1.98 -20.23
C VAL A 104 2.39 2.25 -21.28
N GLU A 105 3.66 1.96 -20.98
CA GLU A 105 4.76 2.16 -21.93
C GLU A 105 4.62 1.25 -23.17
N LYS A 106 4.13 0.02 -22.98
CA LYS A 106 3.78 -0.89 -24.08
C LYS A 106 2.71 -0.29 -25.00
N ILE A 107 1.64 0.26 -24.45
CA ILE A 107 0.54 0.87 -25.21
C ILE A 107 1.01 2.12 -25.96
N LYS A 108 1.77 3.02 -25.31
CA LYS A 108 2.34 4.23 -25.94
C LYS A 108 3.17 3.88 -27.17
N LYS A 109 4.05 2.88 -27.05
CA LYS A 109 4.92 2.42 -28.15
C LYS A 109 4.13 1.79 -29.29
N GLN A 110 3.10 1.01 -29.00
CA GLN A 110 2.20 0.48 -30.03
C GLN A 110 1.55 1.63 -30.80
N LYS A 111 0.99 2.62 -30.11
CA LYS A 111 0.36 3.78 -30.74
C LYS A 111 1.33 4.57 -31.64
N MET A 112 2.57 4.82 -31.19
CA MET A 112 3.60 5.51 -31.97
C MET A 112 4.10 4.73 -33.20
N ARG A 113 3.86 3.43 -33.30
CA ARG A 113 4.21 2.64 -34.50
C ARG A 113 3.15 2.69 -35.60
N PHE A 114 1.95 3.18 -35.29
CA PHE A 114 0.83 3.27 -36.23
C PHE A 114 0.67 4.68 -36.86
N PHE A 115 1.45 5.65 -36.40
CA PHE A 115 1.61 6.97 -37.02
C PHE A 115 3.00 7.06 -37.65
#